data_AF-A0A0X8JV96-F1
#
_entry.id   AF-A0A0X8JV96-F1
#
_cell.length_a   1.000
_cell.length_b   1.000
_cell.length_c   1.000
_cell.angle_alpha   90.00
_cell.angle_beta   90.00
_cell.angle_gamma   90.00
#
_symmetry.space_group_name_H-M   'P 1'
#
loop_
_entity.id
_entity.type
_entity.pdbx_description
1 polymer ?
#
loop_
_entity_poly.entity_id
_entity_poly.type
_entity_poly.pdbx_seq_one_letter_code
_entity_poly.pdbx_strand_id
1 'polypeptide(L)'
;MVFYIIIYIFIIQEKIFNNNTHGTGCSLSSAIASNLAKGYSMLDSVKKAKNFVLCSIRNSVDFGEIGGTVNQMGEIYKNIDIEKLY
;
A
#
# COMPACT_ATOMS: atom_id res chain seq x y z
N MET A 1 39.58 1.12 9.75
CA MET A 1 38.46 0.36 10.33
C MET A 1 37.22 1.23 10.21
N VAL A 2 36.30 0.90 9.28
CA VAL A 2 35.05 1.66 9.10
C VAL A 2 34.01 1.07 10.04
N PHE A 3 33.55 1.84 11.01
CA PHE A 3 32.43 1.44 11.87
C PHE A 3 31.12 1.79 11.17
N TYR A 4 30.29 0.79 10.88
CA TYR A 4 28.93 1.02 10.40
C TYR A 4 27.98 1.12 11.60
N ILE A 5 27.33 2.27 11.75
CA ILE A 5 26.21 2.43 12.68
C ILE A 5 24.94 2.08 11.91
N ILE A 6 24.23 1.05 12.37
CA ILE A 6 22.94 0.64 11.81
C ILE A 6 21.83 1.34 12.59
N ILE A 7 20.98 2.09 11.90
CA ILE A 7 19.82 2.79 12.49
C ILE A 7 18.56 2.10 11.98
N TYR A 8 17.66 1.73 12.89
CA TYR A 8 16.34 1.18 12.57
C TYR A 8 15.26 2.25 12.73
N ILE A 9 14.30 2.27 11.80
CA ILE A 9 13.13 3.15 11.85
C ILE A 9 11.88 2.27 11.76
N PHE A 10 11.00 2.36 12.74
CA PHE A 10 9.71 1.68 12.74
C PHE A 10 8.62 2.61 12.22
N ILE A 11 7.83 2.13 11.26
CA ILE A 11 6.66 2.85 10.74
C ILE A 11 5.43 2.02 11.11
N ILE A 12 4.61 2.54 12.02
CA ILE A 12 3.43 1.84 12.58
C ILE A 12 2.15 2.35 11.90
N GLN A 13 1.13 1.51 11.81
CA GLN A 13 -0.20 1.89 11.33
C GLN A 13 -1.25 0.95 11.92
N GLU A 14 -2.49 1.42 11.99
CA GLU A 14 -3.61 0.64 12.48
C GLU A 14 -3.84 -0.62 11.63
N LYS A 15 -4.11 -1.74 12.30
CA LYS A 15 -4.47 -2.99 11.63
C LYS A 15 -5.90 -2.89 11.13
N ILE A 16 -6.09 -3.03 9.82
CA ILE A 16 -7.43 -3.14 9.24
C ILE A 16 -7.89 -4.59 9.35
N PHE A 17 -9.08 -4.80 9.91
CA PHE A 17 -9.74 -6.10 9.95
C PHE A 17 -10.45 -6.36 8.61
N ASN A 18 -9.75 -6.99 7.68
CA ASN A 18 -10.26 -7.39 6.38
C ASN A 18 -9.60 -8.73 5.99
N ASN A 19 -10.37 -9.68 5.46
CA ASN A 19 -9.86 -10.99 5.01
C ASN A 19 -9.21 -10.91 3.62
N ASN A 20 -9.44 -9.83 2.86
CA ASN A 20 -8.94 -9.61 1.51
C ASN A 20 -7.54 -8.98 1.50
N THR A 21 -6.57 -9.68 2.10
CA THR A 21 -5.17 -9.23 2.24
C THR A 21 -4.22 -9.89 1.25
N HIS A 22 -4.73 -10.72 0.35
CA HIS A 22 -3.93 -11.34 -0.71
C HIS A 22 -3.32 -10.26 -1.62
N GLY A 23 -2.02 -10.36 -1.88
CA GLY A 23 -1.28 -9.40 -2.71
C GLY A 23 -0.86 -8.09 -2.02
N THR A 24 -1.12 -7.91 -0.72
CA THR A 24 -0.66 -6.72 0.06
C THR A 24 0.86 -6.57 0.03
N GLY A 25 1.61 -7.66 0.24
CA GLY A 25 3.07 -7.66 0.25
C GLY A 25 3.67 -7.29 -1.11
N CYS A 26 3.18 -7.90 -2.19
CA CYS A 26 3.61 -7.57 -3.54
C CYS A 26 3.32 -6.10 -3.88
N SER A 27 2.11 -5.64 -3.56
CA SER A 27 1.71 -4.24 -3.78
C SER A 27 2.57 -3.26 -2.98
N LEU A 28 2.93 -3.60 -1.74
CA LEU A 28 3.82 -2.79 -0.91
C LEU A 28 5.22 -2.70 -1.54
N SER A 29 5.82 -3.84 -1.90
CA SER A 29 7.14 -3.89 -2.51
C SER A 29 7.19 -3.14 -3.84
N SER A 30 6.19 -3.34 -4.71
CA SER A 30 6.08 -2.62 -5.98
C SER A 30 5.93 -1.11 -5.77
N ALA A 31 5.12 -0.67 -4.81
CA ALA A 31 4.96 0.76 -4.51
C ALA A 31 6.23 1.39 -3.92
N ILE A 32 7.03 0.64 -3.14
CA ILE A 32 8.34 1.11 -2.66
C ILE A 32 9.28 1.30 -3.85
N ALA A 33 9.41 0.27 -4.71
CA ALA A 33 10.29 0.32 -5.88
C ALA A 33 9.92 1.48 -6.83
N SER A 34 8.64 1.67 -7.10
CA SER A 34 8.15 2.78 -7.95
C SER A 34 8.45 4.15 -7.36
N ASN A 35 8.31 4.34 -6.04
CA ASN A 35 8.63 5.62 -5.41
C ASN A 35 10.14 5.89 -5.39
N LEU A 36 10.96 4.86 -5.19
CA LEU A 36 12.41 4.98 -5.33
C LEU A 36 12.81 5.36 -6.77
N ALA A 37 12.20 4.72 -7.77
CA ALA A 37 12.44 5.04 -9.18
C ALA A 37 12.04 6.48 -9.55
N LYS A 38 11.08 7.07 -8.83
CA LYS A 38 10.69 8.48 -8.95
C LYS A 38 11.63 9.45 -8.22
N GLY A 39 12.68 8.96 -7.56
CA GLY A 39 13.68 9.77 -6.87
C GLY A 39 13.32 10.17 -5.44
N TYR A 40 12.30 9.56 -4.82
CA TYR A 40 12.02 9.80 -3.40
C TYR A 40 13.07 9.15 -2.50
N SER A 41 13.25 9.71 -1.29
CA SER A 41 14.08 9.09 -0.26
C SER A 41 13.55 7.70 0.13
N MET A 42 14.40 6.85 0.70
CA MET A 42 13.97 5.52 1.19
C MET A 42 12.82 5.64 2.20
N LEU A 43 12.94 6.57 3.16
CA LEU A 43 11.91 6.79 4.18
C LEU A 43 10.59 7.24 3.56
N ASP A 44 10.62 8.19 2.62
CA ASP A 44 9.41 8.70 1.97
C ASP A 44 8.78 7.65 1.06
N SER A 45 9.59 6.86 0.37
CA SER A 45 9.12 5.76 -0.48
C SER A 45 8.35 4.72 0.33
N VAL A 46 8.86 4.33 1.50
CA VAL A 46 8.16 3.40 2.40
C VAL A 46 6.88 4.03 2.95
N LYS A 47 6.90 5.30 3.39
CA LYS A 47 5.70 5.99 3.88
C LYS A 47 4.60 6.07 2.83
N LYS A 48 4.97 6.45 1.59
CA LYS A 48 4.03 6.53 0.46
C LYS A 48 3.45 5.17 0.10
N ALA A 49 4.30 4.16 -0.03
CA ALA A 49 3.87 2.79 -0.33
C ALA A 49 2.92 2.23 0.73
N LYS A 50 3.20 2.52 2.01
CA LYS A 50 2.35 2.11 3.11
C LYS A 50 0.96 2.75 3.05
N ASN A 51 0.88 4.04 2.75
CA ASN A 51 -0.40 4.72 2.53
C ASN A 51 -1.17 4.18 1.32
N PHE A 52 -0.47 3.90 0.22
CA PHE A 52 -1.07 3.29 -0.97
C PHE A 52 -1.75 1.96 -0.63
N VAL A 53 -1.03 1.03 0.02
CA VAL A 53 -1.58 -0.27 0.41
C VAL A 53 -2.71 -0.14 1.42
N LEU A 54 -2.64 0.79 2.37
CA LEU A 54 -3.74 1.05 3.29
C LEU A 54 -5.02 1.45 2.54
N CYS A 55 -4.90 2.36 1.57
CA CYS A 55 -6.03 2.75 0.72
C CYS A 55 -6.54 1.57 -0.11
N SER A 56 -5.66 0.74 -0.66
CA SER A 56 -6.03 -0.47 -1.40
C SER A 56 -6.76 -1.52 -0.56
N ILE A 57 -6.42 -1.66 0.72
CA ILE A 57 -7.12 -2.56 1.66
C ILE A 57 -8.47 -1.95 2.08
N ARG A 58 -8.54 -0.63 2.31
CA ARG A 58 -9.81 0.05 2.66
C ARG A 58 -10.83 0.03 1.53
N ASN A 59 -10.34 0.18 0.31
CA ASN A 59 -11.15 0.20 -0.92
C ASN A 59 -11.11 -1.15 -1.65
N SER A 60 -10.70 -2.23 -0.97
CA SER A 60 -10.78 -3.56 -1.56
C SER A 60 -12.25 -3.91 -1.73
N VAL A 61 -12.65 -4.18 -2.97
CA VAL A 61 -14.01 -4.62 -3.28
C VAL A 61 -14.08 -6.13 -3.05
N ASP A 62 -15.09 -6.57 -2.33
CA ASP A 62 -15.33 -8.00 -2.10
C ASP A 62 -16.03 -8.56 -3.35
N PHE A 63 -15.31 -9.38 -4.12
CA PHE A 63 -15.83 -9.95 -5.38
C PHE A 63 -16.61 -11.27 -5.18
N GLY A 64 -17.11 -11.55 -3.97
CA GLY A 64 -17.81 -12.80 -3.66
C GLY A 64 -16.85 -13.99 -3.47
N GLU A 65 -17.23 -15.19 -3.93
CA GLU A 65 -16.55 -16.48 -3.62
C GLU A 65 -15.10 -16.63 -4.09
N ILE A 66 -14.57 -15.66 -4.84
CA ILE A 66 -13.18 -15.65 -5.31
C ILE A 66 -12.43 -14.67 -4.40
N GLY A 67 -11.77 -15.20 -3.36
CA GLY A 67 -11.14 -14.43 -2.28
C GLY A 67 -10.53 -13.09 -2.73
N GLY A 68 -10.99 -12.01 -2.10
CA GLY A 68 -10.74 -10.66 -2.59
C GLY A 68 -9.27 -10.27 -2.59
N THR A 69 -8.82 -9.74 -3.71
CA THR A 69 -7.50 -9.14 -3.88
C THR A 69 -7.50 -7.70 -3.36
N VAL A 70 -6.35 -7.20 -2.89
CA VAL A 70 -6.21 -5.76 -2.66
C VAL A 70 -6.46 -4.98 -3.95
N ASN A 71 -7.28 -3.93 -3.88
CA ASN A 71 -7.57 -3.10 -5.03
C ASN A 71 -6.41 -2.14 -5.28
N GLN A 72 -5.52 -2.49 -6.20
CA GLN A 72 -4.36 -1.68 -6.58
C GLN A 72 -4.74 -0.31 -7.16
N MET A 73 -5.98 -0.13 -7.62
CA MET A 73 -6.52 1.17 -8.06
C MET A 73 -7.22 1.96 -6.94
N GLY A 74 -7.17 1.48 -5.69
CA GLY A 74 -7.79 2.13 -4.53
C GLY A 74 -7.45 3.61 -4.35
N GLU A 75 -6.26 4.05 -4.79
CA GLU A 75 -5.83 5.45 -4.72
C GLU A 75 -6.50 6.33 -5.80
N ILE A 76 -6.84 5.77 -6.96
CA ILE A 76 -7.55 6.46 -8.05
C ILE A 76 -9.02 6.70 -7.69
N TYR A 77 -9.64 5.74 -6.99
CA TYR A 77 -11.02 5.86 -6.54
C TYR A 77 -11.26 6.94 -5.48
N LYS A 78 -10.21 7.51 -4.89
CA LYS A 78 -10.33 8.57 -3.88
C LYS A 78 -10.99 9.86 -4.41
N ASN A 79 -10.97 10.05 -5.73
CA ASN A 79 -11.53 11.20 -6.44
C ASN A 79 -12.69 10.83 -7.38
N ILE A 80 -13.18 9.59 -7.32
CA ILE A 80 -14.24 9.10 -8.20
C ILE A 80 -15.41 8.69 -7.33
N ASP A 81 -16.55 9.33 -7.56
CA ASP A 81 -17.80 9.02 -6.87
C ASP A 81 -18.31 7.67 -7.37
N ILE A 82 -18.10 6.61 -6.57
CA ILE A 82 -18.38 5.22 -6.97
C ILE A 82 -19.89 5.02 -7.25
N GLU A 83 -20.77 5.81 -6.62
CA GLU A 83 -22.22 5.78 -6.89
C GLU A 83 -22.60 6.27 -8.29
N LYS A 84 -21.72 6.98 -9.02
CA LYS A 84 -21.96 7.43 -10.40
C LYS A 84 -21.52 6.44 -11.47
N LEU A 85 -20.93 5.31 -11.07
CA LEU A 85 -20.43 4.27 -11.99
C LEU A 85 -21.40 3.08 -12.15
N TYR A 86 -22.52 3.09 -11.41
CA TYR A 86 -23.67 2.19 -11.57
C TYR A 86 -24.91 2.99 -11.95
#